data_AF-A0AAF0JNG9-F1
#
_entry.id   AF-A0AAF0JNG9-F1
#
_cell.length_a   1.000
_cell.length_b   1.000
_cell.length_c   1.000
_cell.angle_alpha   90.00
_cell.angle_beta   90.00
_cell.angle_gamma   90.00
#
_symmetry.space_group_name_H-M   'P 1'
#
loop_
_entity.id
_entity.type
_entity.pdbx_description
1 polymer ?
#
loop_
_entity_poly.entity_id
_entity_poly.type
_entity_poly.pdbx_seq_one_letter_code
_entity_poly.pdbx_strand_id
1 'polypeptide(L)' 'MGEKVVFEGVVVGFEKDDANKYLVSLQGSVGSEYKSFYLAVDEKTFNELMKLGVGRMIRGEGEILADNPTIVKLLSLNET' A
#
# COMPACT_ATOMS: atom_id res chain seq x y z
N MET A 1 14.66 -5.75 -10.73
CA MET A 1 13.32 -5.21 -11.07
C MET A 1 12.33 -6.08 -10.33
N GLY A 2 11.53 -5.48 -9.46
CA GLY A 2 10.45 -6.17 -8.76
C GLY A 2 9.29 -6.48 -9.69
N GLU A 3 8.43 -7.39 -9.26
CA GLU A 3 7.24 -7.79 -10.01
C GLU A 3 6.16 -6.72 -9.95
N LYS A 4 5.59 -6.35 -11.11
CA LYS A 4 4.45 -5.43 -11.18
C LYS A 4 3.16 -6.17 -10.87
N VAL A 5 2.37 -5.60 -9.99
CA VAL A 5 1.14 -6.21 -9.48
C VAL A 5 0.02 -5.18 -9.38
N VAL A 6 -1.21 -5.64 -9.57
CA VAL A 6 -2.41 -4.90 -9.15
C VAL A 6 -2.67 -5.24 -7.69
N PHE A 7 -3.02 -4.25 -6.89
CA PHE A 7 -3.45 -4.47 -5.52
C PHE A 7 -4.80 -3.80 -5.26
N GLU A 8 -5.52 -4.34 -4.29
CA GLU A 8 -6.74 -3.77 -3.74
C GLU A 8 -6.82 -4.12 -2.26
N GLY A 9 -7.22 -3.20 -1.41
CA GLY A 9 -7.34 -3.51 0.02
C GLY A 9 -7.92 -2.39 0.84
N VAL A 10 -8.30 -2.75 2.06
CA VAL A 10 -8.78 -1.80 3.06
C VAL A 10 -7.59 -1.30 3.86
N VAL A 11 -7.48 0.02 3.99
CA VAL A 11 -6.49 0.66 4.86
C VAL A 11 -6.80 0.31 6.32
N VAL A 12 -5.87 -0.34 7.00
CA VAL A 12 -6.02 -0.75 8.41
C VAL A 12 -5.06 -0.01 9.34
N GLY A 13 -4.04 0.68 8.82
CA GLY A 13 -3.09 1.42 9.63
C GLY A 13 -2.13 2.28 8.81
N PHE A 14 -1.43 3.16 9.52
CA PHE A 14 -0.42 4.06 8.99
C PHE A 14 0.83 3.95 9.85
N GLU A 15 1.97 3.71 9.22
CA GLU A 15 3.25 3.56 9.87
C GLU A 15 4.29 4.45 9.19
N LYS A 16 5.17 5.03 10.00
CA LYS A 16 6.34 5.75 9.52
C LYS A 16 7.56 5.05 10.10
N ASP A 17 8.42 4.51 9.24
CA ASP A 17 9.64 3.84 9.70
C ASP A 17 10.72 4.87 10.12
N ASP A 18 11.74 4.38 10.82
CA ASP A 18 12.86 5.22 11.28
C ASP A 18 13.68 5.84 10.12
N ALA A 19 13.51 5.34 8.90
CA ALA A 19 14.13 5.86 7.68
C ALA A 19 13.23 6.86 6.93
N ASN A 20 12.16 7.37 7.57
CA ASN A 20 11.14 8.24 6.97
C ASN A 20 10.41 7.64 5.77
N LYS A 21 10.30 6.31 5.69
CA LYS A 21 9.42 5.66 4.71
C LYS A 21 7.99 5.69 5.25
N TYR A 22 7.09 6.11 4.37
CA TYR A 22 5.67 6.20 4.63
C TYR A 22 5.00 4.89 4.18
N LEU A 23 4.52 4.11 5.14
CA LEU A 23 3.92 2.80 4.92
C LEU A 23 2.44 2.83 5.32
N VAL A 24 1.57 2.40 4.41
CA VAL A 24 0.16 2.18 4.70
C VAL A 24 -0.07 0.68 4.84
N SER A 25 -0.65 0.25 5.96
CA SER A 25 -0.99 -1.16 6.15
C SER A 25 -2.35 -1.44 5.52
N LEU A 26 -2.41 -2.46 4.66
CA LEU A 26 -3.62 -2.89 3.97
C LEU A 26 -3.94 -4.35 4.26
N GLN A 27 -5.24 -4.64 4.35
CA GLN A 27 -5.78 -5.98 4.29
C GLN A 27 -6.55 -6.15 2.97
N GLY A 28 -6.09 -7.03 2.09
CA GLY A 28 -6.67 -7.16 0.76
C GLY A 28 -5.94 -8.14 -0.14
N SER A 29 -5.95 -7.88 -1.44
CA SER A 29 -5.29 -8.70 -2.45
C SER A 29 -4.08 -8.00 -3.09
N VAL A 30 -3.03 -8.77 -3.35
CA VAL A 30 -1.91 -8.40 -4.22
C VAL A 30 -1.82 -9.47 -5.30
N GLY A 31 -2.09 -9.09 -6.56
CA GLY A 31 -2.30 -10.06 -7.64
C GLY A 31 -3.48 -10.99 -7.34
N SER A 32 -3.25 -12.29 -7.31
CA SER A 32 -4.27 -13.31 -6.98
C SER A 32 -4.28 -13.74 -5.51
N GLU A 33 -3.42 -13.18 -4.66
CA GLU A 33 -3.28 -13.60 -3.27
C GLU A 33 -3.95 -12.62 -2.31
N TYR A 34 -4.79 -13.12 -1.40
CA TYR A 34 -5.34 -12.35 -0.29
C TYR A 34 -4.40 -12.40 0.93
N LYS A 35 -3.91 -11.25 1.38
CA LYS A 35 -2.94 -11.12 2.48
C LYS A 35 -2.94 -9.73 3.12
N SER A 36 -2.30 -9.64 4.28
CA SER A 36 -1.88 -8.35 4.85
C SER A 36 -0.59 -7.90 4.18
N PHE A 37 -0.50 -6.63 3.79
CA PHE A 37 0.69 -6.09 3.14
C PHE A 37 0.85 -4.60 3.44
N TYR A 38 2.05 -4.09 3.18
CA TYR A 38 2.37 -2.68 3.28
C TYR A 38 2.44 -2.04 1.91
N LEU A 39 1.85 -0.85 1.78
CA LEU A 39 1.99 0.01 0.63
C LEU A 39 2.99 1.12 0.97
N ALA A 40 4.15 1.10 0.32
CA ALA A 40 5.12 2.18 0.39
C ALA A 40 4.72 3.30 -0.56
N VAL A 41 4.49 4.48 0.01
CA VAL A 41 4.00 5.68 -0.69
C VAL A 41 4.95 6.86 -0.45
N ASP A 42 4.76 7.93 -1.21
CA ASP A 42 5.38 9.22 -0.87
C ASP A 42 4.60 9.94 0.24
N GLU A 43 5.20 11.00 0.80
CA GLU A 43 4.61 11.79 1.88
C GLU A 43 3.27 12.42 1.49
N LYS A 44 3.13 12.85 0.24
CA LYS A 44 1.93 13.53 -0.23
C LYS A 44 0.76 12.56 -0.22
N THR A 45 0.91 11.40 -0.84
CA THR A 45 -0.09 10.34 -0.87
C THR A 45 -0.38 9.80 0.52
N PHE A 46 0.64 9.65 1.38
CA PHE A 46 0.43 9.24 2.76
C PHE A 46 -0.48 10.20 3.51
N ASN A 47 -0.20 11.51 3.43
CA ASN A 47 -1.01 12.54 4.06
C ASN A 47 -2.43 12.61 3.49
N GLU A 48 -2.61 12.38 2.19
CA GLU A 48 -3.93 12.27 1.55
C GLU A 48 -4.72 11.08 2.09
N LEU A 49 -4.12 9.89 2.13
CA LEU A 49 -4.75 8.69 2.68
C LEU A 49 -5.05 8.82 4.18
N MET A 50 -4.15 9.43 4.95
CA MET A 50 -4.37 9.73 6.37
C MET A 50 -5.61 10.59 6.61
N LYS A 51 -5.87 11.58 5.74
CA LYS A 51 -7.08 12.42 5.85
C LYS A 51 -8.36 11.61 5.59
N LEU A 52 -8.29 10.59 4.74
CA LEU A 52 -9.41 9.69 4.46
C LEU A 52 -9.63 8.69 5.61
N GLY A 53 -8.56 8.33 6.32
CA GLY A 53 -8.59 7.47 7.50
C GLY A 53 -8.60 5.98 7.20
N VAL A 54 -8.61 5.19 8.27
CA VAL A 54 -8.71 3.71 8.22
C VAL A 54 -10.12 3.27 7.80
N GLY A 55 -10.24 2.05 7.26
CA GLY A 55 -11.50 1.49 6.76
C GLY A 55 -11.81 1.84 5.30
N ARG A 56 -10.95 2.62 4.64
CA ARG A 56 -11.10 2.99 3.23
C ARG A 56 -10.54 1.91 2.33
N MET A 57 -11.33 1.50 1.34
CA MET A 57 -10.88 0.63 0.27
C MET A 57 -10.11 1.47 -0.75
N ILE A 58 -8.94 0.99 -1.16
CA ILE A 58 -8.11 1.57 -2.21
C ILE A 58 -7.62 0.49 -3.17
N ARG A 59 -7.39 0.89 -4.42
CA ARG A 59 -6.92 0.01 -5.49
C ARG A 59 -5.85 0.73 -6.32
N GLY A 60 -4.90 -0.01 -6.85
CA GLY A 60 -3.85 0.57 -7.68
C GLY A 60 -2.92 -0.45 -8.29
N GLU A 61 -1.84 0.07 -8.86
CA GLU A 61 -0.72 -0.71 -9.37
C GLU A 61 0.52 -0.44 -8.53
N GLY A 62 1.35 -1.46 -8.35
CA GLY A 62 2.57 -1.37 -7.58
C GLY A 62 3.66 -2.34 -8.03
N GLU A 63 4.83 -2.22 -7.40
CA GLU A 63 5.98 -3.10 -7.59
C GLU A 63 6.30 -3.78 -6.25
N ILE A 64 6.40 -5.11 -6.22
CA ILE A 64 6.79 -5.84 -5.02
C ILE A 64 8.26 -5.56 -4.71
N LEU A 65 8.53 -5.00 -3.53
CA LEU A 65 9.87 -4.73 -3.02
C LEU A 65 10.40 -5.85 -2.11
N ALA A 66 9.49 -6.51 -1.40
CA ALA A 66 9.78 -7.60 -0.48
C ALA A 66 8.52 -8.47 -0.31
N ASP A 67 8.70 -9.77 -0.05
CA ASP A 67 7.59 -10.71 0.13
C ASP A 67 7.28 -11.03 1.59
N ASN A 68 8.24 -10.86 2.52
CA ASN A 68 8.07 -11.20 3.94
C ASN A 68 8.72 -10.15 4.89
N PRO A 69 7.96 -9.19 5.43
CA PRO A 69 6.54 -8.91 5.11
C PRO A 69 6.38 -8.42 3.67
N THR A 70 5.20 -8.61 3.06
CA THR A 70 4.95 -8.11 1.71
C THR A 70 4.93 -6.58 1.71
N ILE A 71 5.80 -5.95 0.90
CA ILE A 71 5.86 -4.51 0.70
C ILE A 71 5.69 -4.22 -0.79
N VAL A 72 4.68 -3.42 -1.12
CA VAL A 72 4.36 -2.96 -2.46
C VAL A 72 4.69 -1.48 -2.57
N LYS A 73 5.57 -1.11 -3.51
CA LYS A 73 5.78 0.30 -3.86
C LYS A 73 4.64 0.76 -4.74
N LEU A 74 3.97 1.85 -4.36
CA LEU A 74 2.92 2.44 -5.17
C LEU A 74 3.49 2.99 -6.50
N LEU A 75 2.83 2.64 -7.62
CA LEU A 75 3.08 3.22 -8.94
C LEU A 75 1.93 4.15 -9.35
N SER A 76 0.68 3.74 -9.12
CA SER A 76 -0.51 4.54 -9.37
C SER A 76 -1.66 4.12 -8.45
N LEU A 77 -2.44 5.09 -7.97
CA LEU A 77 -3.73 4.85 -7.35
C LEU A 77 -4.81 5.01 -8.42
N ASN A 78 -5.76 4.07 -8.44
CA ASN A 78 -6.96 4.20 -9.22
C ASN A 78 -8.05 4.74 -8.29
N GLU A 79 -8.59 5.92 -8.58
CA GLU A 79 -9.74 6.43 -7.85
C GLU A 79 -10.94 5.49 -8.08
N THR A 80 -11.55 5.02 -6.98
CA THR A 80 -12.87 4.36 -6.99
C THR A 80 -13.98 5.37 -7.17
#